data_AF-A0A7V4QS71-F1
#
_entry.id   AF-A0A7V4QS71-F1
#
_cell.length_a   1.000
_cell.length_b   1.000
_cell.length_c   1.000
_cell.angle_alpha   90.00
_cell.angle_beta   90.00
_cell.angle_gamma   90.00
#
_symmetry.space_group_name_H-M   'P 1'
#
loop_
_entity.id
_entity.type
_entity.pdbx_description
1 polymer ?
#
loop_
_entity_poly.entity_id
_entity_poly.type
_entity_poly.pdbx_seq_one_letter_code
_entity_poly.pdbx_strand_id
1 'polypeptide(L)'
;MAERYIKLQNNLYFDTKDRVIVKNMGGRFVFVRHDRRRKDIPMPDEKRAPEKAVKGMKQISNNLYFDPNTKQIYKQIADKLILYSKDRRKQTKQVTIERRKE
;
A
#
# COMPACT_ATOMS: atom_id res chain seq x y z
N MET A 1 -12.03 -19.54 -8.44
CA MET A 1 -10.95 -18.67 -8.98
C MET A 1 -10.85 -17.45 -8.08
N ALA A 2 -9.66 -17.11 -7.57
CA ALA A 2 -9.51 -15.93 -6.70
C ALA A 2 -9.55 -14.65 -7.55
N GLU A 3 -10.34 -13.65 -7.14
CA GLU A 3 -10.37 -12.35 -7.82
C GLU A 3 -8.98 -11.71 -7.76
N ARG A 4 -8.41 -11.42 -8.93
CA ARG A 4 -7.07 -10.82 -9.04
C ARG A 4 -7.02 -9.42 -8.45
N TYR A 5 -8.10 -8.65 -8.59
CA TYR A 5 -8.18 -7.26 -8.15
C TYR A 5 -9.24 -7.10 -7.08
N ILE A 6 -8.82 -6.80 -5.85
CA ILE A 6 -9.75 -6.50 -4.75
C ILE A 6 -9.98 -5.00 -4.70
N LYS A 7 -11.23 -4.56 -4.81
CA LYS A 7 -11.58 -3.13 -4.71
C LYS A 7 -11.32 -2.61 -3.29
N LEU A 8 -10.59 -1.50 -3.18
CA LEU A 8 -10.21 -0.90 -1.90
C LEU A 8 -11.12 0.29 -1.55
N GLN A 9 -11.02 1.35 -2.37
CA GLN A 9 -11.78 2.59 -2.21
C GLN A 9 -11.71 3.40 -3.51
N ASN A 10 -12.83 4.01 -3.92
CA ASN A 10 -12.93 4.75 -5.17
C ASN A 10 -12.46 3.88 -6.35
N ASN A 11 -11.46 4.37 -7.10
CA ASN A 11 -10.84 3.65 -8.20
C ASN A 11 -9.56 2.91 -7.79
N LEU A 12 -9.30 2.71 -6.50
CA LEU A 12 -8.16 1.95 -6.00
C LEU A 12 -8.50 0.47 -5.85
N TYR A 13 -7.55 -0.36 -6.29
CA TYR A 13 -7.64 -1.81 -6.25
C TYR A 13 -6.32 -2.38 -5.74
N PHE A 14 -6.38 -3.54 -5.12
CA PHE A 14 -5.24 -4.34 -4.75
C PHE A 14 -5.07 -5.49 -5.74
N ASP A 15 -3.94 -5.52 -6.45
CA ASP A 15 -3.56 -6.68 -7.25
C ASP A 15 -2.99 -7.76 -6.31
N THR A 16 -3.73 -8.84 -6.12
CA THR A 16 -3.38 -9.95 -5.22
C THR A 16 -2.20 -10.77 -5.73
N LYS A 17 -1.96 -10.78 -7.05
CA LYS A 17 -0.83 -11.48 -7.68
C LYS A 17 0.47 -10.73 -7.44
N ASP A 18 0.49 -9.44 -7.79
CA ASP A 18 1.69 -8.61 -7.67
C ASP A 18 1.89 -8.06 -6.24
N ARG A 19 0.85 -8.14 -5.40
CA ARG A 19 0.75 -7.56 -4.06
C ARG A 19 0.98 -6.05 -4.08
N VAL A 20 0.33 -5.34 -4.98
CA VAL A 20 0.51 -3.88 -5.17
C VAL A 20 -0.83 -3.17 -5.25
N ILE A 21 -0.84 -1.90 -4.88
CA ILE A 21 -2.02 -1.05 -5.03
C ILE A 21 -1.97 -0.38 -6.41
N VAL A 22 -3.09 -0.45 -7.12
CA VAL A 22 -3.26 0.13 -8.44
C VAL A 22 -4.51 1.02 -8.48
N LYS A 23 -4.52 2.03 -9.33
CA LYS A 23 -5.67 2.89 -9.62
C LYS A 23 -6.19 2.57 -11.01
N ASN A 24 -7.49 2.31 -11.14
CA ASN A 24 -8.15 2.19 -12.43
C ASN A 24 -8.41 3.59 -13.01
N MET A 25 -7.96 3.81 -14.23
CA MET A 25 -8.14 5.03 -15.01
C MET A 25 -8.83 4.73 -16.35
N GLY A 26 -10.05 4.17 -16.30
CA GLY A 26 -10.90 4.00 -17.48
C GLY A 26 -10.35 3.00 -18.51
N GLY A 27 -9.92 1.82 -18.05
CA GLY A 27 -9.41 0.75 -18.93
C GLY A 27 -7.93 0.42 -18.73
N ARG A 28 -7.21 1.21 -17.92
CA ARG A 28 -5.83 0.94 -17.52
C ARG A 28 -5.67 0.98 -16.00
N PHE A 29 -4.84 0.08 -15.48
CA PHE A 29 -4.38 0.11 -14.10
C PHE A 29 -3.00 0.77 -13.98
N VAL A 30 -2.86 1.72 -13.06
CA VAL A 30 -1.62 2.46 -12.79
C VAL A 30 -1.19 2.24 -11.35
N PHE A 31 0.10 1.96 -11.11
CA PHE A 31 0.61 1.76 -9.75
C PHE A 31 0.45 3.00 -8.88
N VAL A 32 0.05 2.78 -7.63
CA VAL A 32 -0.07 3.81 -6.60
C VAL A 32 1.03 3.61 -5.59
N ARG A 33 1.77 4.67 -5.32
CA ARG A 33 2.83 4.66 -4.31
C ARG A 33 2.23 4.71 -2.92
N HIS A 34 2.89 4.03 -1.99
CA HIS A 34 2.54 4.20 -0.58
C HIS A 34 2.91 5.62 -0.14
N ASP A 35 1.99 6.25 0.57
CA ASP A 35 2.26 7.51 1.23
C ASP A 35 2.85 7.22 2.62
N ARG A 36 4.17 7.36 2.71
CA ARG A 36 4.92 7.18 3.97
C ARG A 36 5.13 8.51 4.70
N ARG A 37 4.61 9.62 4.17
CA ARG A 37 4.79 10.95 4.76
C ARG A 37 3.72 11.16 5.82
N ARG A 38 4.05 10.83 7.07
CA ARG A 38 3.38 11.43 8.24
C ARG A 38 4.31 12.52 8.75
N LYS A 39 4.26 13.72 8.15
CA LYS A 39 5.06 14.84 8.67
C LYS A 39 4.44 15.44 9.93
N ASP A 40 3.10 15.43 10.04
CA ASP A 40 2.42 16.29 11.02
C ASP A 40 1.43 15.56 11.94
N ILE A 41 1.43 14.22 11.98
CA ILE A 41 0.60 13.48 12.93
C ILE A 41 1.51 13.06 14.09
N PRO A 42 1.32 13.59 15.31
CA PRO A 42 2.07 13.13 16.49
C PRO A 42 1.82 11.63 16.65
N MET A 43 2.86 10.83 16.46
CA MET A 43 2.80 9.42 16.81
C MET A 43 2.99 9.33 18.32
N PRO A 44 2.02 8.77 19.07
CA PRO A 44 2.27 8.45 20.47
C PRO A 44 3.43 7.45 20.54
N ASP A 45 4.34 7.65 21.49
CA ASP A 45 5.51 6.82 21.81
C ASP A 45 5.14 5.43 22.37
N GLU A 46 3.95 4.91 22.02
CA GLU A 46 3.50 3.60 22.42
C GLU A 46 4.08 2.57 21.44
N LYS A 47 4.87 1.62 21.99
CA LYS A 47 5.30 0.40 21.29
C LYS A 47 4.07 -0.43 20.88
N ARG A 48 3.46 -0.10 19.74
CA ARG A 48 2.50 -0.93 18.99
C ARG A 48 1.36 -1.53 19.83
N ALA A 49 0.32 -0.75 20.11
CA ALA A 49 -0.99 -1.34 20.41
C ALA A 49 -1.66 -1.74 19.07
N PRO A 50 -1.86 -3.04 18.78
CA PRO A 50 -2.48 -3.50 17.52
C PRO A 50 -3.91 -2.95 17.34
N GLU A 51 -4.62 -2.73 18.44
CA GLU A 51 -6.02 -2.27 18.45
C GLU A 51 -6.17 -0.81 17.99
N LYS A 52 -5.27 0.09 18.41
CA LYS A 52 -5.28 1.49 17.96
C LYS A 52 -4.87 1.62 16.48
N ALA A 53 -4.07 0.69 15.95
CA ALA A 53 -3.64 0.71 14.55
C ALA A 53 -4.78 0.31 13.58
N VAL A 54 -5.69 -0.57 13.99
CA VAL A 54 -6.88 -0.95 13.19
C VAL A 54 -7.89 0.19 13.13
N LYS A 55 -7.91 1.08 14.13
CA LYS A 55 -8.85 2.22 14.23
C LYS A 55 -8.56 3.26 13.13
N GLY A 56 -9.11 3.03 11.94
CA GLY A 56 -8.89 3.84 10.74
C GLY A 56 -8.55 3.02 9.49
N MET A 57 -8.26 1.72 9.64
CA MET A 57 -8.08 0.80 8.52
C MET A 57 -9.40 0.17 8.11
N LYS A 58 -9.61 -0.02 6.81
CA LYS A 58 -10.77 -0.71 6.24
C LYS A 58 -10.44 -2.17 6.03
N GLN A 59 -11.23 -3.08 6.59
CA GLN A 59 -11.10 -4.49 6.24
C GLN A 59 -11.57 -4.71 4.79
N ILE A 60 -10.74 -5.35 3.98
CA ILE A 60 -10.99 -5.57 2.54
C ILE A 60 -11.17 -7.05 2.20
N SER A 61 -10.71 -7.95 3.07
CA SER A 61 -10.89 -9.39 2.96
C SER A 61 -10.58 -10.06 4.31
N ASN A 62 -10.75 -11.37 4.40
CA ASN A 62 -10.38 -12.14 5.60
C ASN A 62 -8.90 -11.89 5.93
N ASN A 63 -8.68 -11.27 7.09
CA ASN A 63 -7.36 -10.88 7.60
C ASN A 63 -6.61 -9.85 6.75
N LEU A 64 -7.25 -9.11 5.84
CA LEU A 64 -6.61 -8.02 5.08
C LEU A 64 -7.24 -6.67 5.40
N TYR A 65 -6.38 -5.69 5.69
CA TYR A 65 -6.73 -4.35 6.12
C TYR A 65 -6.04 -3.31 5.25
N PHE A 66 -6.80 -2.35 4.72
CA PHE A 66 -6.31 -1.24 3.93
C PHE A 66 -6.25 0.03 4.79
N ASP A 67 -5.09 0.68 4.85
CA ASP A 67 -4.91 2.01 5.42
C ASP A 67 -5.10 3.06 4.31
N PRO A 68 -6.22 3.82 4.32
CA PRO A 68 -6.48 4.84 3.30
C PRO A 68 -5.54 6.04 3.39
N ASN A 69 -4.97 6.32 4.57
CA ASN A 69 -4.08 7.45 4.79
C ASN A 69 -2.71 7.17 4.17
N THR A 70 -2.13 6.01 4.48
CA THR A 70 -0.80 5.65 4.00
C THR A 70 -0.82 4.90 2.66
N LYS A 71 -2.02 4.54 2.17
CA LYS A 71 -2.22 3.70 0.98
C LYS A 71 -1.41 2.41 1.08
N GLN A 72 -1.62 1.67 2.16
CA GLN A 72 -0.93 0.41 2.46
C GLN A 72 -1.94 -0.69 2.78
N ILE A 73 -1.54 -1.94 2.57
CA ILE A 73 -2.33 -3.10 2.97
C ILE A 73 -1.55 -3.89 3.98
N TYR A 74 -2.22 -4.25 5.06
CA TYR A 74 -1.71 -5.09 6.14
C TYR A 74 -2.45 -6.41 6.13
N LYS A 75 -1.75 -7.48 6.47
CA LYS A 75 -2.34 -8.79 6.75
C LYS A 75 -2.27 -9.05 8.25
N GLN A 76 -3.39 -9.43 8.84
CA GLN A 76 -3.44 -9.91 10.21
C GLN A 76 -2.97 -11.37 10.26
N ILE A 77 -1.95 -11.63 11.07
CA ILE A 77 -1.45 -12.97 11.36
C ILE A 77 -1.35 -13.08 12.88
N ALA A 78 -2.16 -13.95 13.47
CA ALA A 78 -2.45 -13.92 14.92
C ALA A 78 -2.86 -12.49 15.35
N ASP A 79 -2.18 -11.92 16.34
CA ASP A 79 -2.50 -10.60 16.89
C ASP A 79 -1.65 -9.47 16.28
N LYS A 80 -0.99 -9.72 15.13
CA LYS A 80 -0.06 -8.77 14.51
C LYS A 80 -0.51 -8.38 13.11
N LEU A 81 -0.47 -7.08 12.81
CA LEU A 81 -0.62 -6.52 11.48
C LEU A 81 0.75 -6.42 10.80
N ILE A 82 0.90 -7.09 9.65
CA ILE A 82 2.14 -7.14 8.89
C ILE A 82 1.92 -6.49 7.52
N LEU A 83 2.81 -5.58 7.11
CA LEU A 83 2.73 -4.94 5.79
C LEU A 83 2.74 -6.00 4.68
N TYR A 84 1.68 -6.02 3.87
CA TYR A 84 1.42 -7.02 2.85
C TYR A 84 1.52 -6.46 1.42
N SER A 85 1.23 -5.17 1.21
CA SER A 85 1.45 -4.51 -0.07
C SER A 85 2.92 -4.13 -0.28
N LYS A 86 3.37 -4.21 -1.54
CA LYS A 86 4.68 -3.77 -2.02
C LYS A 86 4.57 -2.35 -2.56
N ASP A 87 5.48 -1.48 -2.16
CA ASP A 87 5.66 -0.17 -2.79
C ASP A 87 6.62 -0.33 -3.98
N ARG A 88 6.15 -0.10 -5.22
CA ARG A 88 7.03 -0.04 -6.40
C ARG A 88 7.82 1.28 -6.44
N ARG A 89 8.38 1.72 -5.31
CA ARG A 89 9.49 2.69 -5.30
C ARG A 89 10.70 1.98 -5.88
N LYS A 90 10.73 1.93 -7.21
CA LYS A 90 11.94 2.05 -7.99
C LYS A 90 13.06 1.13 -7.46
N GLN A 91 13.04 -0.12 -7.92
CA GLN A 91 14.25 -0.68 -8.57
C GLN A 91 14.63 0.26 -9.73
N THR A 92 14.96 1.53 -9.44
CA THR A 92 15.56 2.41 -10.43
C THR A 92 16.90 1.77 -10.70
N LYS A 93 17.07 1.19 -11.89
CA LYS A 93 18.41 1.12 -12.45
C LYS A 93 18.99 2.53 -12.34
N GLN A 94 20.17 2.67 -11.76
CA GLN A 94 20.93 3.91 -11.84
C GLN A 94 20.97 4.30 -13.31
N VAL A 95 20.44 5.48 -13.64
CA VAL A 95 20.63 6.04 -14.97
C VAL A 95 22.03 6.64 -14.94
N THR A 96 22.99 5.99 -15.59
CA THR A 96 24.33 6.54 -15.76
C THR A 96 24.24 7.85 -16.54
N ILE A 97 24.95 8.87 -16.05
CA ILE A 97 24.95 10.25 -16.55
C ILE A 97 25.85 10.34 -17.79
N GLU A 98 25.65 9.49 -18.79
CA GLU A 98 26.46 9.51 -20.02
C GLU A 98 25.74 10.16 -21.20
N ARG A 99 24.43 10.38 -21.12
CA ARG A 99 23.63 10.98 -22.23
C ARG A 99 23.50 12.50 -22.20
N ARG A 100 24.43 13.22 -21.56
CA ARG A 100 24.47 14.69 -21.62
C ARG A 100 25.86 15.20 -22.02
N LYS A 101 26.32 14.77 -23.18
CA LYS A 101 27.30 15.51 -23.99
C LYS A 101 27.01 15.20 -25.45
N GLU A 102 26.11 15.99 -26.02
CA GLU A 102 26.20 16.45 -27.41
C GLU A 102 26.23 17.97 -27.35
#